data_AF-T0SVQ9-F1
#
_entry.id   AF-T0SVQ9-F1
#
_cell.length_a   1.000
_cell.length_b   1.000
_cell.length_c   1.000
_cell.angle_alpha   90.00
_cell.angle_beta   90.00
_cell.angle_gamma   90.00
#
_symmetry.space_group_name_H-M   'P 1'
#
loop_
_entity.id
_entity.type
_entity.pdbx_description
1 polymer ?
#
loop_
_entity_poly.entity_id
_entity_poly.type
_entity_poly.pdbx_seq_one_letter_code
_entity_poly.pdbx_strand_id
1 'polypeptide(L)'
;MKIIICLVLSSLIYADFTGEWSGEGYFYSTRREGKCTEVFFKLVETDKNFEIVTGGYNCSFMSAEYPNSVFERTGDKLFYEGDEVGYVNDNTLHLSYYDGLYQVDLIRDGNEIIFKEQWKDDSSSLVIKSSLSKL
;
A
#
# COMPACT_ATOMS: atom_id res chain seq x y z
N MET A 1 34.34 25.37 32.62
CA MET A 1 33.49 24.18 32.41
C MET A 1 33.16 24.08 30.93
N LYS A 2 33.60 23.03 30.25
CA LYS A 2 33.27 22.78 28.84
C LYS A 2 31.92 22.05 28.81
N ILE A 3 30.90 22.71 28.26
CA ILE A 3 29.57 22.12 28.07
C ILE A 3 29.68 21.11 26.94
N ILE A 4 29.50 19.84 27.26
CA ILE A 4 29.39 18.76 26.29
C ILE A 4 27.96 18.83 25.75
N ILE A 5 27.83 19.26 24.50
CA ILE A 5 26.56 19.20 23.77
C ILE A 5 26.31 17.73 23.42
N CYS A 6 25.40 17.10 24.16
CA CYS A 6 24.85 15.80 23.79
C CYS A 6 23.97 15.99 22.55
N LEU A 7 24.53 15.65 21.38
CA LEU A 7 23.77 15.46 20.16
C LEU A 7 22.86 14.24 20.34
N VAL A 8 21.60 14.50 20.66
CA VAL A 8 20.54 13.50 20.60
C VAL A 8 20.33 13.22 19.12
N LEU A 9 20.98 12.16 18.61
CA LEU A 9 20.59 11.53 17.35
C LEU A 9 19.18 10.97 17.57
N SER A 10 18.16 11.78 17.30
CA SER A 10 16.83 11.27 16.99
C SER A 10 16.97 10.52 15.66
N SER A 11 17.16 9.21 15.71
CA SER A 11 16.92 8.35 14.57
C SER A 11 15.48 8.60 14.15
N LEU A 12 15.30 9.34 13.06
CA LEU A 12 14.05 9.45 12.34
C LEU A 12 13.72 8.02 11.94
N ILE A 13 12.82 7.39 12.70
CA ILE A 13 12.19 6.13 12.30
C ILE A 13 11.25 6.54 11.17
N TYR A 14 11.82 6.72 9.98
CA TYR A 14 11.02 6.76 8.77
C TYR A 14 10.29 5.43 8.72
N ALA A 15 8.98 5.53 8.68
CA ALA A 15 8.14 4.37 8.68
C ALA A 15 8.26 3.75 7.28
N ASP A 16 9.01 2.65 7.22
CA ASP A 16 9.49 2.06 5.96
C ASP A 16 8.50 1.01 5.44
N PHE A 17 7.84 1.27 4.31
CA PHE A 17 6.91 0.30 3.71
C PHE A 17 7.66 -0.91 3.17
N THR A 18 8.99 -0.80 3.03
CA THR A 18 9.85 -1.85 2.51
C THR A 18 9.74 -3.14 3.32
N GLY A 19 9.48 -4.22 2.59
CA GLY A 19 9.37 -5.55 3.15
C GLY A 19 8.41 -6.42 2.36
N GLU A 20 8.31 -7.66 2.82
CA GLU A 20 7.29 -8.61 2.39
C GLU A 20 6.21 -8.64 3.46
N TRP A 21 4.96 -8.57 3.01
CA TRP A 21 3.78 -8.42 3.84
C TRP A 21 2.74 -9.43 3.39
N SER A 22 2.11 -10.13 4.33
CA SER A 22 1.05 -11.08 4.00
C SER A 22 0.02 -11.16 5.12
N GLY A 23 -1.21 -11.50 4.75
CA GLY A 23 -2.30 -11.68 5.68
C GLY A 23 -3.55 -12.26 5.03
N GLU A 24 -4.54 -12.55 5.87
CA GLU A 24 -5.87 -12.94 5.42
C GLU A 24 -6.80 -11.74 5.40
N GLY A 25 -7.79 -11.78 4.52
CA GLY A 25 -8.71 -10.66 4.32
C GLY A 25 -10.11 -11.08 3.94
N TYR A 26 -10.87 -10.09 3.50
CA TYR A 26 -12.23 -10.24 3.02
C TYR A 26 -12.43 -9.39 1.78
N PHE A 27 -13.29 -9.85 0.87
CA PHE A 27 -13.81 -9.01 -0.19
C PHE A 27 -15.32 -8.82 -0.03
N TYR A 28 -15.80 -7.70 -0.55
CA TYR A 28 -17.19 -7.28 -0.56
C TYR A 28 -17.51 -6.78 -1.96
N SER A 29 -18.52 -7.36 -2.60
CA SER A 29 -19.04 -6.91 -3.88
C SER A 29 -20.53 -6.67 -3.79
N THR A 30 -21.12 -6.05 -4.81
CA THR A 30 -22.57 -5.84 -4.88
C THR A 30 -23.39 -7.13 -4.76
N ARG A 31 -22.81 -8.29 -5.12
CA ARG A 31 -23.53 -9.57 -5.18
C ARG A 31 -23.13 -10.58 -4.12
N ARG A 32 -21.90 -10.46 -3.58
CA ARG A 32 -21.26 -11.49 -2.75
C ARG A 32 -20.21 -10.88 -1.84
N GLU A 33 -19.97 -11.54 -0.73
CA GLU A 33 -18.83 -11.33 0.14
C GLU A 33 -18.14 -12.67 0.42
N GLY A 34 -16.92 -12.63 0.92
CA GLY A 34 -16.18 -13.84 1.25
C GLY A 34 -14.76 -13.57 1.71
N LYS A 35 -14.04 -14.66 1.98
CA LYS A 35 -12.67 -14.62 2.52
C LYS A 35 -11.63 -14.56 1.40
N CYS A 36 -10.57 -13.82 1.67
CA CYS A 36 -9.31 -13.90 0.97
C CYS A 36 -8.35 -14.68 1.86
N THR A 37 -7.97 -15.88 1.42
CA THR A 37 -7.05 -16.75 2.16
C THR A 37 -5.63 -16.22 2.15
N GLU A 38 -5.35 -15.31 1.21
CA GLU A 38 -4.06 -14.63 1.11
C GLU A 38 -4.26 -13.27 0.46
N VAL A 39 -3.59 -12.27 1.01
CA VAL A 39 -3.30 -10.98 0.41
C VAL A 39 -1.84 -10.72 0.72
N PHE A 40 -1.04 -10.38 -0.29
CA PHE A 40 0.41 -10.25 -0.11
C PHE A 40 0.96 -9.08 -0.92
N PHE A 41 2.07 -8.53 -0.44
CA PHE A 41 2.84 -7.48 -1.12
C PHE A 41 4.32 -7.63 -0.82
N LYS A 42 5.15 -7.32 -1.81
CA LYS A 42 6.55 -6.98 -1.64
C LYS A 42 6.74 -5.54 -2.08
N LEU A 43 7.09 -4.70 -1.12
CA LEU A 43 7.19 -3.25 -1.31
C LEU A 43 8.65 -2.83 -1.13
N VAL A 44 9.06 -1.81 -1.88
CA VAL A 44 10.34 -1.12 -1.71
C VAL A 44 10.10 0.37 -1.79
N GLU A 45 10.58 1.11 -0.79
CA GLU A 45 10.47 2.55 -0.74
C GLU A 45 11.88 3.17 -0.68
N THR A 46 12.08 4.19 -1.51
CA THR A 46 13.32 4.99 -1.55
C THR A 46 12.98 6.48 -1.53
N ASP A 47 14.01 7.32 -1.50
CA ASP A 47 13.88 8.77 -1.63
C ASP A 47 13.32 9.20 -2.99
N LYS A 48 13.51 8.37 -4.03
CA LYS A 48 13.13 8.69 -5.41
C LYS A 48 11.95 7.91 -5.94
N ASN A 49 11.69 6.72 -5.41
CA ASN A 49 10.68 5.81 -5.95
C ASN A 49 9.92 5.09 -4.84
N PHE A 50 8.67 4.75 -5.13
CA PHE A 50 7.93 3.69 -4.45
C PHE A 50 7.71 2.55 -5.43
N GLU A 51 7.98 1.32 -5.02
CA GLU A 51 7.88 0.16 -5.89
C GLU A 51 7.02 -0.92 -5.25
N ILE A 52 6.01 -1.38 -5.99
CA ILE A 52 5.33 -2.64 -5.75
C ILE A 52 6.09 -3.68 -6.56
N VAL A 53 6.96 -4.44 -5.92
CA VAL A 53 7.77 -5.46 -6.61
C VAL A 53 6.87 -6.59 -7.10
N THR A 54 5.95 -7.03 -6.23
CA THR A 54 4.86 -7.96 -6.53
C THR A 54 3.78 -7.77 -5.45
N GLY A 55 2.56 -8.19 -5.75
CA GLY A 55 1.53 -8.37 -4.75
C GLY A 55 0.33 -9.06 -5.34
N GLY A 56 -0.74 -9.18 -4.56
CA GLY A 56 -1.97 -9.76 -5.04
C GLY A 56 -2.83 -10.29 -3.93
N TYR A 57 -3.85 -11.02 -4.33
CA TYR A 57 -4.75 -11.70 -3.42
C TYR A 57 -5.32 -12.97 -4.03
N ASN A 58 -5.66 -13.91 -3.16
CA ASN A 58 -6.42 -15.09 -3.48
C ASN A 58 -7.67 -15.13 -2.61
N CYS A 59 -8.81 -14.79 -3.23
CA CYS A 59 -10.12 -14.91 -2.64
C CYS A 59 -10.86 -16.06 -3.32
N SER A 60 -11.69 -16.82 -2.58
CA SER A 60 -12.14 -18.16 -3.01
C SER A 60 -12.61 -18.32 -4.47
N PHE A 61 -13.18 -17.28 -5.09
CA PHE A 61 -13.61 -17.29 -6.50
C PHE A 61 -12.94 -16.24 -7.39
N MET A 62 -11.99 -15.48 -6.86
CA MET A 62 -11.33 -14.36 -7.54
C MET A 62 -9.91 -14.21 -6.99
N SER A 63 -8.93 -14.23 -7.89
CA SER A 63 -7.54 -13.90 -7.58
C SER A 63 -7.02 -12.84 -8.53
N ALA A 64 -6.07 -12.06 -8.07
CA ALA A 64 -5.32 -11.12 -8.89
C ALA A 64 -3.86 -11.07 -8.43
N GLU A 65 -2.97 -10.78 -9.38
CA GLU A 65 -1.56 -10.55 -9.13
C GLU A 65 -1.22 -9.17 -9.67
N TYR A 66 -0.62 -8.33 -8.83
CA TYR A 66 -0.09 -7.04 -9.24
C TYR A 66 1.32 -7.25 -9.78
N PRO A 67 1.58 -6.87 -11.04
CA PRO A 67 2.91 -6.93 -11.60
C PRO A 67 3.81 -5.88 -10.94
N ASN A 68 5.11 -6.02 -11.19
CA ASN A 68 6.09 -5.02 -10.84
C ASN A 68 5.64 -3.63 -11.34
N SER A 69 5.53 -2.68 -10.42
CA SER A 69 5.09 -1.31 -10.69
C SER A 69 6.00 -0.34 -9.95
N VAL A 70 6.63 0.58 -10.69
CA VAL A 70 7.56 1.58 -10.16
C VAL A 70 6.94 2.96 -10.30
N PHE A 71 6.86 3.69 -9.20
CA PHE A 71 6.31 5.04 -9.12
C PHE A 71 7.43 6.01 -8.79
N GLU A 72 7.60 7.03 -9.63
CA GLU A 72 8.51 8.14 -9.34
C GLU A 72 7.94 8.99 -8.20
N ARG A 73 8.79 9.37 -7.25
CA ARG A 73 8.43 10.14 -6.06
C ARG A 73 9.00 11.54 -6.15
N THR A 74 8.12 12.53 -6.01
CA THR A 74 8.52 13.94 -5.83
C THR A 74 7.84 14.49 -4.58
N GLY A 75 8.59 14.54 -3.47
CA GLY A 75 8.02 14.82 -2.16
C GLY A 75 7.09 13.67 -1.75
N ASP A 76 5.84 13.98 -1.40
CA ASP A 76 4.85 12.95 -1.06
C ASP A 76 4.08 12.44 -2.28
N LYS A 77 4.27 13.04 -3.46
CA LYS A 77 3.51 12.68 -4.66
C LYS A 77 4.15 11.52 -5.41
N LEU A 78 3.31 10.66 -5.97
CA LEU A 78 3.69 9.52 -6.80
C LEU A 78 3.24 9.71 -8.24
N PHE A 79 4.14 9.38 -9.17
CA PHE A 79 3.94 9.52 -10.60
C PHE A 79 4.18 8.20 -11.33
N TYR A 80 3.36 7.90 -12.33
CA TYR A 80 3.53 6.78 -13.25
C TYR A 80 3.41 7.28 -14.67
N GLU A 81 4.40 7.02 -15.52
CA GLU A 81 4.46 7.50 -16.91
C GLU A 81 4.27 9.02 -17.07
N GLY A 82 4.61 9.80 -16.04
CA GLY A 82 4.50 11.26 -16.01
C GLY A 82 3.21 11.81 -15.39
N ASP A 83 2.21 10.97 -15.14
CA ASP A 83 0.94 11.35 -14.52
C ASP A 83 0.97 11.15 -13.00
N GLU A 84 0.38 12.08 -12.23
CA GLU A 84 0.22 11.94 -10.79
C GLU A 84 -0.83 10.85 -10.49
N VAL A 85 -0.42 9.75 -9.87
CA VAL A 85 -1.27 8.58 -9.60
C VAL A 85 -1.57 8.40 -8.12
N GLY A 86 -1.04 9.25 -7.25
CA GLY A 86 -1.27 9.13 -5.82
C GLY A 86 -0.23 9.81 -4.96
N TYR A 87 -0.12 9.35 -3.72
CA TYR A 87 0.82 9.87 -2.75
C TYR A 87 1.31 8.80 -1.77
N VAL A 88 2.48 9.04 -1.19
CA VAL A 88 3.05 8.29 -0.07
C VAL A 88 3.57 9.25 0.98
N ASN A 89 3.15 9.04 2.23
CA ASN A 89 3.67 9.72 3.42
C ASN A 89 4.01 8.68 4.49
N ASP A 90 4.40 9.15 5.68
CA ASP A 90 4.86 8.30 6.78
C ASP A 90 3.96 7.10 7.07
N ASN A 91 2.63 7.25 6.97
CA ASN A 91 1.71 6.19 7.38
C ASN A 91 0.77 5.73 6.28
N THR A 92 0.80 6.34 5.10
CA THR A 92 -0.20 6.08 4.07
C THR A 92 0.41 6.10 2.69
N LEU A 93 0.21 5.00 1.96
CA LEU A 93 0.25 4.96 0.51
C LEU A 93 -1.19 5.03 -0.01
N HIS A 94 -1.43 5.93 -0.96
CA HIS A 94 -2.66 5.96 -1.73
C HIS A 94 -2.31 5.96 -3.21
N LEU A 95 -2.94 5.09 -3.97
CA LEU A 95 -2.89 5.07 -5.43
C LEU A 95 -4.32 5.17 -5.98
N SER A 96 -4.50 5.94 -7.05
CA SER A 96 -5.77 6.07 -7.73
C SER A 96 -5.57 6.15 -9.25
N TYR A 97 -6.33 5.33 -9.97
CA TYR A 97 -6.29 5.26 -11.43
C TYR A 97 -7.68 5.39 -12.01
N TYR A 98 -7.73 5.64 -13.33
CA TYR A 98 -8.97 5.72 -14.12
C TYR A 98 -9.98 6.69 -13.50
N ASP A 99 -9.54 7.91 -13.20
CA ASP A 99 -10.38 8.96 -12.60
C ASP A 99 -11.05 8.53 -11.28
N GLY A 100 -10.39 7.69 -10.48
CA GLY A 100 -10.88 7.25 -9.18
C GLY A 100 -11.70 5.97 -9.17
N LEU A 101 -11.90 5.34 -10.33
CA LEU A 101 -12.61 4.05 -10.42
C LEU A 101 -11.85 2.93 -9.71
N TYR A 102 -10.51 3.00 -9.70
CA TYR A 102 -9.63 2.09 -8.99
C TYR A 102 -8.81 2.83 -7.94
N GLN A 103 -8.79 2.31 -6.72
CA GLN A 103 -8.06 2.87 -5.59
C GLN A 103 -7.40 1.77 -4.76
N VAL A 104 -6.17 2.03 -4.30
CA VAL A 104 -5.45 1.20 -3.33
C VAL A 104 -4.95 2.08 -2.20
N ASP A 105 -5.28 1.69 -0.98
CA ASP A 105 -4.78 2.27 0.25
C ASP A 105 -3.93 1.24 0.99
N LEU A 106 -2.70 1.60 1.37
CA LEU A 106 -1.92 0.90 2.38
C LEU A 106 -1.70 1.84 3.56
N ILE A 107 -2.29 1.52 4.71
CA ILE A 107 -2.18 2.33 5.92
C ILE A 107 -1.35 1.56 6.93
N ARG A 108 -0.22 2.12 7.36
CA ARG A 108 0.57 1.54 8.44
C ARG A 108 -0.15 1.74 9.78
N ASP A 109 -0.32 0.65 10.52
CA ASP A 109 -0.81 0.66 11.89
C ASP A 109 0.09 -0.24 12.75
N GLY A 110 1.03 0.39 13.48
CA GLY A 110 2.05 -0.34 14.24
C GLY A 110 2.95 -1.20 13.35
N ASN A 111 2.91 -2.51 13.55
CA ASN A 111 3.70 -3.51 12.81
C ASN A 111 2.90 -4.15 11.65
N GLU A 112 1.74 -3.58 11.31
CA GLU A 112 0.86 -4.09 10.28
C GLU A 112 0.63 -3.05 9.18
N ILE A 113 0.22 -3.53 8.01
CA ILE A 113 -0.35 -2.70 6.94
C ILE A 113 -1.82 -3.07 6.79
N ILE A 114 -2.69 -2.10 6.99
CA ILE A 114 -4.10 -2.19 6.63
C ILE A 114 -4.20 -1.93 5.13
N PHE A 115 -4.48 -2.99 4.38
CA PHE A 115 -4.72 -2.92 2.94
C PHE A 115 -6.20 -2.71 2.66
N LYS A 116 -6.49 -1.83 1.71
CA LYS A 116 -7.80 -1.69 1.10
C LYS A 116 -7.66 -1.44 -0.40
N GLU A 117 -8.25 -2.31 -1.20
CA GLU A 117 -8.49 -2.05 -2.62
C GLU A 117 -9.97 -1.74 -2.84
N GLN A 118 -10.26 -0.84 -3.77
CA GLN A 118 -11.61 -0.53 -4.20
C GLN A 118 -11.69 -0.36 -5.72
N TRP A 119 -12.62 -1.09 -6.33
CA TRP A 119 -13.14 -0.81 -7.66
C TRP A 119 -14.57 -0.32 -7.52
N LYS A 120 -14.88 0.81 -8.14
CA LYS A 120 -16.24 1.35 -8.14
C LYS A 120 -16.58 1.91 -9.51
N ASP A 121 -17.64 1.39 -10.10
CA ASP A 121 -18.33 1.99 -11.24
C ASP A 121 -19.79 2.27 -10.87
N ASP A 122 -20.56 2.87 -11.79
CA ASP A 122 -21.96 3.25 -11.55
C ASP A 122 -22.90 2.05 -11.27
N SER A 123 -22.49 0.84 -11.64
CA SER A 123 -23.28 -0.39 -11.63
C SER A 123 -22.78 -1.46 -10.67
N SER A 124 -21.51 -1.38 -10.26
CA SER A 124 -20.83 -2.42 -9.52
C SER A 124 -19.74 -1.85 -8.60
N SER A 125 -19.52 -2.54 -7.48
CA SER A 125 -18.43 -2.23 -6.58
C SER A 125 -17.75 -3.50 -6.13
N LEU A 126 -16.44 -3.45 -5.96
CA LEU A 126 -15.63 -4.45 -5.29
C LEU A 126 -14.73 -3.73 -4.28
N VAL A 127 -14.67 -4.25 -3.05
CA VAL A 127 -13.77 -3.77 -2.01
C VAL A 127 -13.06 -4.98 -1.43
N ILE A 128 -11.74 -4.92 -1.32
CA ILE A 128 -10.94 -5.94 -0.65
C ILE A 128 -10.25 -5.29 0.53
N LYS A 129 -10.23 -5.97 1.67
CA LYS A 129 -9.60 -5.49 2.91
C LYS A 129 -8.78 -6.59 3.54
N SER A 130 -7.62 -6.25 4.06
CA SER A 130 -6.75 -7.17 4.78
C SER A 130 -5.95 -6.43 5.85
N SER A 131 -5.55 -7.13 6.92
CA SER A 131 -4.43 -6.68 7.74
C SER A 131 -3.23 -7.55 7.42
N LEU A 132 -2.12 -6.93 7.02
CA LEU A 132 -0.93 -7.61 6.57
C LEU A 132 0.14 -7.51 7.64
N SER A 133 0.67 -8.65 8.06
CA SER A 133 1.83 -8.73 8.93
C SER A 133 3.10 -8.82 8.10
N LYS A 134 4.20 -8.27 8.62
CA LYS A 134 5.51 -8.41 8.00
C LYS A 134 6.00 -9.86 8.08
N LEU A 135 6.52 -10.39 6.98
CA LEU A 135 7.14 -11.72 6.89
C LEU A 135 8.61 -11.72 7.35
#